data_AF-A0A6I1W4L9-F1
#
_entry.id   AF-A0A6I1W4L9-F1
#
_cell.length_a   1.000
_cell.length_b   1.000
_cell.length_c   1.000
_cell.angle_alpha   90.00
_cell.angle_beta   90.00
_cell.angle_gamma   90.00
#
_symmetry.space_group_name_H-M   'P 1'
#
loop_
_entity.id
_entity.type
_entity.pdbx_description
1 polymer ?
#
loop_
_entity_poly.entity_id
_entity_poly.type
_entity_poly.pdbx_seq_one_letter_code
_entity_poly.pdbx_strand_id
1 'polypeptide(L)'
;IERPLARVSKIKRRSGDYDPQADKNYTSRPVISLEICMGKALRTIEVNLTDRSAFQYPLLIGSEALKRFDALVDPSLKYAAGKPACVANAQI
;
A
#
# COMPACT_ATOMS: atom_id res chain seq x y z
N ILE A 1 -0.41 -5.02 -14.71
CA ILE A 1 -1.61 -4.24 -14.31
C ILE A 1 -1.23 -2.78 -14.44
N GLU A 2 -2.03 -1.98 -15.14
CA GLU A 2 -1.80 -0.55 -15.34
C GLU A 2 -2.87 0.26 -14.61
N ARG A 3 -2.47 1.38 -13.99
CA ARG A 3 -3.33 2.28 -13.24
C ARG A 3 -2.87 3.74 -13.41
N PRO A 4 -3.79 4.71 -13.39
CA PRO A 4 -3.42 6.12 -13.47
C PRO A 4 -2.60 6.54 -12.24
N LEU A 5 -1.63 7.42 -12.47
CA LEU A 5 -0.84 8.04 -11.42
C LEU A 5 -1.69 9.06 -10.67
N ALA A 6 -1.89 8.87 -9.37
CA ALA A 6 -2.63 9.81 -8.54
C ALA A 6 -1.74 11.01 -8.15
N ARG A 7 -0.51 10.75 -7.70
CA ARG A 7 0.50 11.78 -7.35
C ARG A 7 1.89 11.18 -7.18
N VAL A 8 2.92 12.03 -7.13
CA VAL A 8 4.29 11.64 -6.76
C VAL A 8 4.56 12.09 -5.32
N SER A 9 4.97 11.16 -4.46
CA SER A 9 5.38 11.46 -3.08
C SER A 9 6.90 11.58 -2.98
N LYS A 10 7.38 12.57 -2.22
CA LYS A 10 8.82 12.71 -1.89
C LYS A 10 9.08 12.11 -0.50
N ILE A 11 9.81 11.01 -0.43
CA ILE A 11 10.12 10.34 0.84
C ILE A 11 11.61 10.50 1.17
N LYS A 12 11.93 10.88 2.41
CA LYS A 12 13.31 11.01 2.91
C LYS A 12 14.05 9.68 2.76
N ARG A 13 15.25 9.74 2.17
CA ARG A 13 16.07 8.58 1.82
C ARG A 13 16.41 7.69 3.02
N ARG A 14 16.35 6.37 2.84
CA ARG A 14 16.92 5.36 3.77
C ARG A 14 18.25 4.88 3.20
N SER A 15 19.15 4.41 4.06
CA SER A 15 20.52 4.00 3.71
C SER A 15 20.62 2.85 2.67
N GLY A 16 19.54 2.11 2.41
CA GLY A 16 19.51 1.04 1.40
C GLY A 16 19.17 1.47 -0.03
N ASP A 17 18.73 2.72 -0.26
CA ASP A 17 18.31 3.23 -1.58
C ASP A 17 19.45 4.10 -2.21
N TYR A 18 20.66 3.56 -2.32
CA TYR A 18 21.82 4.28 -2.86
C TYR A 18 21.92 4.16 -4.39
N ASP A 19 21.37 5.16 -5.09
CA ASP A 19 21.70 5.51 -6.47
C ASP A 19 22.67 6.71 -6.48
N PRO A 20 23.90 6.57 -7.00
CA PRO A 20 24.89 7.63 -7.09
C PRO A 20 24.59 8.71 -8.13
N GLN A 21 23.60 8.54 -9.03
CA GLN A 21 23.18 9.54 -10.02
C GLN A 21 21.97 10.39 -9.60
N ALA A 22 21.29 10.05 -8.50
CA ALA A 22 20.08 10.74 -8.07
C ALA A 22 20.39 12.00 -7.22
N ASP A 23 20.03 13.17 -7.75
CA ASP A 23 20.17 14.46 -7.07
C ASP A 23 19.20 14.55 -5.86
N LYS A 24 19.77 14.76 -4.66
CA LYS A 24 19.12 15.19 -3.38
C LYS A 24 18.19 14.20 -2.66
N ASN A 25 18.66 13.63 -1.54
CA ASN A 25 17.98 13.28 -0.26
C ASN A 25 16.55 12.67 -0.23
N TYR A 26 15.90 12.44 -1.35
CA TYR A 26 14.49 12.09 -1.48
C TYR A 26 14.30 11.12 -2.64
N THR A 27 13.58 10.04 -2.40
CA THR A 27 13.19 9.11 -3.46
C THR A 27 11.76 9.47 -3.89
N SER A 28 11.58 9.79 -5.17
CA SER A 28 10.25 10.00 -5.75
C SER A 28 9.53 8.65 -5.85
N ARG A 29 8.34 8.56 -5.26
CA ARG A 29 7.56 7.32 -5.24
C ARG A 29 6.18 7.55 -5.84
N PRO A 30 5.81 6.82 -6.91
CA PRO A 30 4.48 6.92 -7.50
C PRO A 30 3.41 6.51 -6.49
N VAL A 31 2.29 7.23 -6.47
CA VAL A 31 1.11 6.86 -5.70
C VAL A 31 -0.02 6.58 -6.67
N ILE A 32 -0.65 5.43 -6.51
CA ILE A 32 -1.80 5.00 -7.31
C ILE A 32 -3.01 4.77 -6.41
N SER A 33 -4.20 4.86 -6.99
CA SER A 33 -5.43 4.42 -6.33
C SER A 33 -5.63 2.93 -6.61
N LEU A 34 -5.80 2.13 -5.55
CA LEU A 34 -6.01 0.68 -5.66
C LEU A 34 -7.18 0.25 -4.78
N GLU A 35 -8.08 -0.55 -5.35
CA GLU A 35 -9.08 -1.28 -4.58
C GLU A 35 -8.44 -2.49 -3.91
N ILE A 36 -8.58 -2.54 -2.58
CA ILE A 36 -8.08 -3.64 -1.76
C ILE A 36 -9.25 -4.32 -1.07
N CYS A 37 -9.30 -5.63 -1.23
CA CYS A 37 -10.24 -6.49 -0.53
C CYS A 37 -9.59 -7.11 0.71
N MET A 38 -10.21 -6.90 1.88
CA MET A 38 -9.77 -7.48 3.15
C MET A 38 -10.99 -8.02 3.91
N GLY A 39 -11.03 -9.34 4.13
CA GLY A 39 -12.22 -10.01 4.67
C GLY A 39 -13.42 -9.75 3.76
N LYS A 40 -14.45 -9.05 4.28
CA LYS A 40 -15.64 -8.65 3.50
C LYS A 40 -15.61 -7.20 3.01
N ALA A 41 -14.59 -6.43 3.37
CA ALA A 41 -14.50 -5.01 3.08
C ALA A 41 -13.68 -4.77 1.81
N LEU A 42 -14.30 -4.10 0.83
CA LEU A 42 -13.64 -3.59 -0.36
C LEU A 42 -13.48 -2.08 -0.22
N ARG A 43 -12.25 -1.57 -0.22
CA ARG A 43 -11.98 -0.13 -0.11
C ARG A 43 -10.94 0.31 -1.11
N THR A 44 -11.18 1.46 -1.72
CA THR A 44 -10.21 2.18 -2.55
C THR A 44 -9.29 2.98 -1.65
N ILE A 45 -7.99 2.68 -1.71
CA ILE A 45 -6.95 3.38 -0.94
C ILE A 45 -5.81 3.84 -1.83
N GLU A 46 -5.09 4.87 -1.38
CA GLU A 46 -3.84 5.29 -2.01
C GLU A 46 -2.70 4.34 -1.62
N VAL A 47 -2.00 3.81 -2.60
CA VAL A 47 -0.87 2.91 -2.43
C VAL A 47 0.39 3.55 -2.99
N ASN A 48 1.44 3.59 -2.18
CA ASN A 48 2.77 4.02 -2.60
C ASN A 48 3.53 2.86 -3.24
N LEU A 49 3.95 3.03 -4.49
CA LEU A 49 4.75 2.05 -5.21
C LEU A 49 6.22 2.21 -4.85
N THR A 50 6.81 1.13 -4.35
CA THR A 50 8.23 1.01 -4.03
C THR A 50 8.66 -0.42 -4.23
N ASP A 51 9.91 -0.62 -4.61
CA ASP A 51 10.53 -1.93 -4.46
C ASP A 51 10.62 -2.27 -2.97
N ARG A 52 10.15 -3.47 -2.62
CA ARG A 52 10.17 -4.05 -1.27
C ARG A 52 10.65 -5.50 -1.30
N SER A 53 11.36 -5.92 -2.34
CA SER A 53 11.92 -7.26 -2.49
C SER A 53 12.76 -7.71 -1.27
N ALA A 54 13.40 -6.78 -0.58
CA ALA A 54 14.17 -7.03 0.65
C ALA A 54 13.33 -7.15 1.95
N PHE A 55 12.00 -7.06 1.90
CA PHE A 55 11.12 -7.09 3.08
C PHE A 55 10.24 -8.35 3.09
N GLN A 56 9.94 -8.86 4.28
CA GLN A 56 9.04 -10.02 4.45
C GLN A 56 7.61 -9.77 3.96
N TYR A 57 7.13 -8.51 4.02
CA TYR A 57 5.76 -8.16 3.64
C TYR A 57 5.77 -7.18 2.44
N PRO A 58 5.14 -7.54 1.31
CA PRO A 58 5.16 -6.72 0.10
C PRO A 58 4.27 -5.48 0.19
N LEU A 59 3.27 -5.47 1.08
CA LEU A 59 2.36 -4.35 1.32
C LEU A 59 2.40 -3.96 2.80
N LEU A 60 2.55 -2.65 3.05
CA LEU A 60 2.37 -2.08 4.39
C LEU A 60 1.11 -1.21 4.40
N ILE A 61 0.22 -1.49 5.34
CA ILE A 61 -1.02 -0.74 5.55
C ILE A 61 -0.80 0.24 6.71
N GLY A 62 -0.85 1.54 6.40
CA GLY A 62 -0.73 2.60 7.40
C GLY A 62 -2.05 2.94 8.09
N SER A 63 -1.99 3.83 9.08
CA SER A 63 -3.15 4.29 9.86
C SER A 63 -4.29 4.84 8.99
N GLU A 64 -3.98 5.63 7.96
CA GLU A 64 -4.99 6.22 7.07
C GLU A 64 -5.76 5.17 6.27
N ALA A 65 -5.11 4.06 5.89
CA ALA A 65 -5.78 2.95 5.26
C ALA A 65 -6.63 2.18 6.27
N LEU A 66 -6.11 1.91 7.48
CA LEU A 66 -6.86 1.22 8.54
C LEU A 66 -8.16 1.94 8.91
N LYS A 67 -8.13 3.29 9.00
CA LYS A 67 -9.32 4.12 9.22
C LYS A 67 -10.39 3.91 8.13
N ARG A 68 -9.98 3.81 6.86
CA ARG A 68 -10.92 3.58 5.73
C ARG A 68 -11.56 2.19 5.79
N PHE A 69 -10.86 1.22 6.37
CA PHE A 69 -11.38 -0.13 6.59
C PHE A 69 -12.21 -0.27 7.87
N ASP A 70 -12.29 0.76 8.71
CA ASP A 70 -12.84 0.69 10.07
C ASP A 70 -12.25 -0.50 10.85
N ALA A 71 -10.93 -0.68 10.72
CA ALA A 71 -10.22 -1.86 11.18
C ALA A 71 -9.57 -1.64 12.55
N LEU A 72 -9.70 -2.64 13.42
CA LEU A 72 -8.93 -2.78 14.65
C LEU A 72 -7.78 -3.76 14.44
N VAL A 73 -6.61 -3.46 14.99
CA VAL A 73 -5.43 -4.33 14.92
C VAL A 73 -5.18 -4.96 16.28
N ASP A 74 -5.26 -6.30 16.33
CA ASP A 74 -4.82 -7.10 17.46
C ASP A 74 -3.46 -7.76 17.12
N PRO A 75 -2.34 -7.35 17.75
CA PRO A 75 -1.01 -7.91 17.48
C PRO A 75 -0.85 -9.39 17.84
N SER A 76 -1.74 -9.96 18.66
CA SER A 76 -1.69 -11.37 19.04
C SER A 76 -2.22 -12.31 17.94
N LEU A 77 -2.96 -11.76 16.98
CA LEU A 77 -3.62 -12.51 15.92
C LEU A 77 -2.88 -12.37 14.59
N LYS A 78 -2.87 -13.45 13.81
CA LYS A 78 -2.40 -13.48 12.41
C LYS A 78 -3.52 -14.01 11.53
N TYR A 79 -3.65 -13.44 10.33
CA TYR A 79 -4.69 -13.82 9.36
C TYR A 79 -6.14 -13.71 9.89
N ALA A 80 -6.40 -12.78 10.82
CA ALA A 80 -7.69 -12.62 11.50
C ALA A 80 -8.86 -12.30 10.56
N ALA A 81 -8.60 -11.60 9.44
CA ALA A 81 -9.62 -11.28 8.43
C ALA A 81 -10.01 -12.49 7.55
N GLY A 82 -9.29 -13.62 7.67
CA GLY A 82 -9.55 -14.82 6.87
C GLY A 82 -9.27 -14.63 5.38
N LYS A 83 -9.95 -15.42 4.55
CA LYS A 83 -9.86 -15.30 3.09
C LYS A 83 -10.68 -14.09 2.62
N PRO A 84 -10.16 -13.30 1.67
CA PRO A 84 -10.94 -12.22 1.06
C PRO A 84 -12.19 -12.78 0.40
N ALA A 85 -13.34 -12.21 0.75
CA ALA A 85 -14.67 -12.60 0.30
C ALA A 85 -15.49 -11.36 -0.13
N CYS A 86 -14.82 -10.32 -0.62
CA CYS A 86 -15.50 -9.16 -1.19
C CYS A 86 -16.29 -9.61 -2.41
N VAL A 87 -17.56 -9.24 -2.45
CA VAL A 87 -18.35 -9.34 -3.68
C VAL A 87 -17.76 -8.36 -4.67
N ALA A 88 -17.11 -8.87 -5.72
CA ALA A 88 -16.72 -8.07 -6.86
C ALA A 88 -18.01 -7.67 -7.58
N ASN A 89 -18.66 -6.61 -7.12
CA ASN A 89 -19.57 -5.88 -8.00
C ASN A 89 -18.68 -5.16 -9.00
N ALA A 90 -18.19 -5.91 -9.99
CA ALA A 90 -17.58 -5.37 -11.20
C ALA A 90 -18.69 -4.61 -11.93
N GLN A 91 -18.85 -3.33 -11.61
CA GLN A 91 -19.61 -2.41 -12.43
C GLN A 91 -18.69 -1.92 -13.54
N ILE A 92 -19.00 -2.47 -14.72
CA ILE A 92 -18.74 -2.05 -16.10
C ILE A 92 -18.11 -0.67 -16.24
#